data_AF-A0A7S0FPQ8-F1
#
_entry.id   AF-A0A7S0FPQ8-F1
#
_cell.length_a   1.000
_cell.length_b   1.000
_cell.length_c   1.000
_cell.angle_alpha   90.00
_cell.angle_beta   90.00
_cell.angle_gamma   90.00
#
_symmetry.space_group_name_H-M   'P 1'
#
loop_
_entity.id
_entity.type
_entity.pdbx_description
1 polymer ?
#
loop_
_entity_poly.entity_id
_entity_poly.type
_entity_poly.pdbx_seq_one_letter_code
_entity_poly.pdbx_strand_id
1 'polypeptide(L)'
;FGSRRRLKVFYFLSHAFVFPLGPWGMEEFLADIRRELPPEQSTEVYTTLAKVMGNILRNPTESKFRTLKKDNRLVADCICISMSAVSVLLIVGFEDNDEAYHCPMTTDLEQMREVSEALQHMTMSLDLLAQPTKPTRATASAPPTAKAAPILRRAPRTSNEERGRAQQEVQLQALRAAQRQRHTEGAGAAAVAPAALQAADLLSGDLPAGNCARGSVVDLLSDGPPLICTPLPSPSVADAASPDEEPGALDAGGCAGAKKPVPKTVYDFQKRETSQQLKDQQQAELDDVKRLQRERYMQFQSDPGARSSEVYARPPSGLYGDAAAHKEAGAGPGAWLSETSRHLTEGLKGTSERLTSGLSDASERLSSGLSTVKEQLAGGAWAPWQRTEERTEPGGCPAALAGLLPGRFRVVGKSGALVRQGVEKDSPPVNLLHQGTEFVGLELQRSSSGAPRLRLEVPLCGWLTLKQGIIERVAEEDSAEFG
;
A
#
# COMPACT_ATOMS: atom_id res chain seq x y z
N PHE A 1 28.04 1.72 1.88
CA PHE A 1 28.65 2.72 2.78
C PHE A 1 27.98 4.12 2.74
N GLY A 2 26.88 4.33 2.00
CA GLY A 2 26.21 5.65 1.91
C GLY A 2 25.14 5.98 2.97
N SER A 3 24.60 5.01 3.71
CA SER A 3 23.44 5.24 4.60
C SER A 3 23.76 5.80 6.00
N ARG A 4 25.03 5.82 6.44
CA ARG A 4 25.36 6.17 7.84
C ARG A 4 25.38 7.68 8.14
N ARG A 5 25.34 8.56 7.13
CA ARG A 5 25.42 10.02 7.37
C ARG A 5 24.07 10.69 7.63
N ARG A 6 22.94 10.04 7.34
CA ARG A 6 21.59 10.60 7.63
C ARG A 6 21.09 10.32 9.05
N LEU A 7 21.62 9.30 9.74
CA LEU A 7 21.19 8.99 11.12
C LEU A 7 21.64 10.01 12.18
N LYS A 8 22.71 10.79 11.95
CA LYS A 8 23.18 11.76 12.97
C LYS A 8 22.24 12.95 13.18
N VAL A 9 21.35 13.23 12.23
CA VAL A 9 20.32 14.28 12.39
C VAL A 9 19.18 13.79 13.31
N PHE A 10 18.98 12.48 13.45
CA PHE A 10 17.85 11.89 14.18
C PHE A 10 18.03 11.86 15.71
N TYR A 11 19.25 11.75 16.22
CA TYR A 11 19.48 11.84 17.67
C TYR A 11 19.08 13.20 18.26
N PHE A 12 19.02 14.24 17.43
CA PHE A 12 18.57 15.57 17.85
C PHE A 12 17.04 15.71 17.91
N LEU A 13 16.28 14.84 17.22
CA LEU A 13 14.81 14.83 17.25
C LEU A 13 14.24 13.90 18.33
N SER A 14 14.92 12.80 18.68
CA SER A 14 14.43 11.88 19.74
C SER A 14 14.45 12.45 21.17
N HIS A 15 15.17 13.54 21.43
CA HIS A 15 15.18 14.20 22.74
C HIS A 15 14.53 15.59 22.76
N ALA A 16 14.15 16.13 21.61
CA ALA A 16 13.47 17.41 21.51
C ALA A 16 11.96 17.17 21.38
N PHE A 17 11.28 17.19 22.52
CA PHE A 17 9.83 17.35 22.65
C PHE A 17 8.94 16.22 22.13
N VAL A 18 8.36 15.49 23.08
CA VAL A 18 6.97 15.01 22.98
C VAL A 18 6.06 16.24 23.07
N PHE A 19 6.09 17.12 22.05
CA PHE A 19 4.97 18.03 21.87
C PHE A 19 3.78 17.14 21.48
N PRO A 20 2.58 17.36 22.06
CA PRO A 20 1.37 16.81 21.48
C PRO A 20 1.24 17.43 20.09
N LEU A 21 1.82 16.76 19.09
CA LEU A 21 1.54 17.02 17.69
C LEU A 21 0.03 16.88 17.59
N GLY A 22 -0.65 18.02 17.42
CA GLY A 22 -2.08 18.00 17.19
C GLY A 22 -2.40 17.05 16.03
N PRO A 23 -3.65 16.59 15.90
CA PRO A 23 -4.05 15.55 14.96
C PRO A 23 -3.48 15.76 13.54
N TRP A 24 -3.41 17.02 13.11
CA TRP A 24 -2.86 17.52 11.85
C TRP A 24 -1.38 17.18 11.53
N GLY A 25 -0.58 16.79 12.51
CA GLY A 25 0.82 16.43 12.27
C GLY A 25 0.97 15.08 11.58
N MET A 26 0.03 14.15 11.80
CA MET A 26 0.16 12.78 11.32
C MET A 26 -0.15 12.65 9.83
N GLU A 27 -1.13 13.40 9.32
CA GLU A 27 -1.45 13.41 7.89
C GLU A 27 -0.29 13.94 7.04
N GLU A 28 0.58 14.79 7.60
CA GLU A 28 1.75 15.30 6.91
C GLU A 28 2.78 14.19 6.64
N PHE A 29 3.14 13.40 7.66
CA PHE A 29 4.01 12.24 7.48
C PHE A 29 3.41 11.20 6.54
N LEU A 30 2.10 10.99 6.63
CA LEU A 30 1.38 10.12 5.72
C LEU A 30 1.42 10.62 4.27
N ALA A 31 1.31 11.93 4.05
CA ALA A 31 1.47 12.54 2.74
C ALA A 31 2.92 12.46 2.24
N ASP A 32 3.90 12.57 3.14
CA ASP A 32 5.32 12.45 2.81
C ASP A 32 5.70 11.04 2.34
N ILE A 33 5.06 9.99 2.85
CA ILE A 33 5.21 8.63 2.30
C ILE A 33 4.86 8.59 0.80
N ARG A 34 3.83 9.32 0.33
CA ARG A 34 3.48 9.41 -1.11
C ARG A 34 4.46 10.25 -1.92
N ARG A 35 5.16 11.18 -1.27
CA ARG A 35 6.17 12.02 -1.90
C ARG A 35 7.48 11.26 -2.05
N GLU A 36 7.81 10.41 -1.09
CA GLU A 36 9.03 9.59 -1.07
C GLU A 36 8.95 8.37 -2.00
N LEU A 37 7.79 7.70 -2.06
CA LEU A 37 7.62 6.42 -2.74
C LEU A 37 6.67 6.50 -3.94
N PRO A 38 6.89 5.68 -4.99
CA PRO A 38 5.92 5.52 -6.07
C PRO A 38 4.57 4.97 -5.54
N PRO A 39 3.45 5.22 -6.24
CA PRO A 39 2.11 4.92 -5.72
C PRO A 39 1.93 3.43 -5.37
N GLU A 40 2.52 2.54 -6.16
CA GLU A 40 2.50 1.08 -5.94
C GLU A 40 3.13 0.70 -4.60
N GLN A 41 4.33 1.22 -4.31
CA GLN A 41 5.05 0.96 -3.06
C GLN A 41 4.39 1.67 -1.88
N SER A 42 3.92 2.92 -2.04
CA SER A 42 3.25 3.65 -0.95
C SER A 42 2.00 2.91 -0.45
N THR A 43 1.27 2.25 -1.36
CA THR A 43 0.10 1.43 -1.01
C THR A 43 0.50 0.20 -0.20
N GLU A 44 1.60 -0.47 -0.58
CA GLU A 44 2.15 -1.60 0.18
C GLU A 44 2.61 -1.17 1.59
N VAL A 45 3.23 0.00 1.71
CA VAL A 45 3.62 0.58 3.01
C VAL A 45 2.39 0.87 3.87
N TYR A 46 1.36 1.52 3.33
CA TYR A 46 0.14 1.82 4.10
C TYR A 46 -0.58 0.56 4.57
N THR A 47 -0.70 -0.45 3.70
CA THR A 47 -1.34 -1.72 4.06
C THR A 47 -0.52 -2.48 5.11
N THR A 48 0.81 -2.40 5.05
CA THR A 48 1.69 -3.03 6.04
C THR A 48 1.59 -2.32 7.39
N LEU A 49 1.65 -0.99 7.43
CA LEU A 49 1.47 -0.20 8.66
C LEU A 49 0.09 -0.47 9.28
N ALA A 50 -0.98 -0.44 8.49
CA ALA A 50 -2.34 -0.72 8.96
C ALA A 50 -2.48 -2.15 9.52
N LYS A 51 -1.79 -3.13 8.92
CA LYS A 51 -1.75 -4.51 9.46
C LYS A 51 -1.02 -4.60 10.79
N VAL A 52 0.13 -3.94 10.93
CA VAL A 52 0.91 -3.92 12.17
C VAL A 52 0.08 -3.33 13.31
N MET A 53 -0.48 -2.13 13.10
CA MET A 53 -1.34 -1.45 14.09
C MET A 53 -2.61 -2.27 14.37
N GLY A 54 -3.26 -2.79 13.32
CA GLY A 54 -4.47 -3.61 13.46
C GLY A 54 -4.25 -4.92 14.22
N ASN A 55 -3.05 -5.51 14.19
CA ASN A 55 -2.73 -6.70 14.98
C ASN A 55 -2.56 -6.37 16.46
N ILE A 56 -1.93 -5.24 16.79
CA ILE A 56 -1.78 -4.75 18.17
C ILE A 56 -3.14 -4.37 18.74
N LEU A 57 -3.96 -3.62 18.00
CA LEU A 57 -5.30 -3.21 18.44
C LEU A 57 -6.23 -4.40 18.67
N ARG A 58 -6.08 -5.49 17.92
CA ARG A 58 -6.84 -6.73 18.13
C ARG A 58 -6.38 -7.52 19.35
N ASN A 59 -5.07 -7.56 19.61
CA ASN A 59 -4.47 -8.37 20.67
C ASN A 59 -3.45 -7.53 21.46
N PRO A 60 -3.91 -6.57 22.29
CA PRO A 60 -3.02 -5.58 22.91
C PRO A 60 -2.11 -6.16 23.99
N THR A 61 -2.41 -7.35 24.51
CA THR A 61 -1.61 -8.02 25.55
C THR A 61 -0.51 -8.91 24.98
N GLU A 62 -0.53 -9.21 23.69
CA GLU A 62 0.44 -10.12 23.08
C GLU A 62 1.74 -9.39 22.69
N SER A 63 2.82 -9.68 23.40
CA SER A 63 4.15 -9.08 23.18
C SER A 63 4.71 -9.31 21.76
N LYS A 64 4.32 -10.41 21.11
CA LYS A 64 4.78 -10.75 19.76
C LYS A 64 4.34 -9.73 18.70
N PHE A 65 3.18 -9.08 18.87
CA PHE A 65 2.69 -8.07 17.94
C PHE A 65 3.25 -6.69 18.23
N ARG A 66 3.76 -6.48 19.45
CA ARG A 66 4.39 -5.22 19.88
C ARG A 66 5.86 -5.12 19.52
N THR A 67 6.47 -6.19 19.01
CA THR A 67 7.88 -6.20 18.59
C THR A 67 7.97 -6.41 17.08
N LEU A 68 8.58 -5.46 16.39
CA LEU A 68 8.76 -5.48 14.94
C LEU A 68 10.26 -5.52 14.61
N LYS A 69 10.77 -6.71 14.29
CA LYS A 69 12.20 -6.86 13.99
C LYS A 69 12.57 -6.21 12.66
N LYS A 70 13.71 -5.52 12.63
CA LYS A 70 14.20 -4.81 11.44
C LYS A 70 14.74 -5.76 10.36
N ASP A 71 15.12 -6.98 10.74
CA ASP A 71 15.57 -8.05 9.84
C ASP A 71 14.40 -8.75 9.11
N ASN A 72 13.16 -8.54 9.57
CA ASN A 72 12.00 -9.08 8.89
C ASN A 72 11.90 -8.46 7.50
N ARG A 73 11.90 -9.31 6.47
CA ARG A 73 11.92 -8.88 5.07
C ARG A 73 10.82 -7.87 4.73
N LEU A 74 9.59 -8.05 5.23
CA LEU A 74 8.51 -7.09 4.98
C LEU A 74 8.77 -5.74 5.65
N VAL A 75 9.37 -5.74 6.84
CA VAL A 75 9.70 -4.51 7.56
C VAL A 75 10.86 -3.78 6.88
N ALA A 76 11.91 -4.51 6.51
CA ALA A 76 13.06 -3.97 5.80
C ALA A 76 12.68 -3.42 4.42
N ASP A 77 11.91 -4.17 3.64
CA ASP A 77 11.59 -3.86 2.25
C ASP A 77 10.38 -2.91 2.12
N CYS A 78 9.52 -2.76 3.13
CA CYS A 78 8.38 -1.83 3.05
C CYS A 78 8.59 -0.62 3.98
N ILE A 79 8.80 -0.86 5.28
CA ILE A 79 8.78 0.19 6.29
C ILE A 79 10.11 0.95 6.31
N CYS A 80 11.23 0.24 6.36
CA CYS A 80 12.55 0.86 6.49
C CYS A 80 13.03 1.60 5.22
N ILE A 81 12.34 1.43 4.08
CA ILE A 81 12.64 2.18 2.84
C ILE A 81 12.22 3.65 2.98
N SER A 82 11.10 3.94 3.65
CA SER A 82 10.58 5.30 3.84
C SER A 82 10.85 5.81 5.24
N MET A 83 11.53 6.96 5.35
CA MET A 83 11.78 7.60 6.65
C MET A 83 10.50 8.13 7.26
N SER A 84 9.56 8.58 6.41
CA SER A 84 8.23 8.99 6.84
C SER A 84 7.44 7.82 7.45
N ALA A 85 7.56 6.61 6.89
CA ALA A 85 6.93 5.41 7.47
C ALA A 85 7.50 5.02 8.84
N VAL A 86 8.82 5.11 9.01
CA VAL A 86 9.47 4.91 10.32
C VAL A 86 9.00 5.98 11.32
N SER A 87 8.92 7.25 10.89
CA SER A 87 8.47 8.35 11.74
C SER A 87 7.04 8.15 12.23
N VAL A 88 6.15 7.62 11.38
CA VAL A 88 4.78 7.25 11.78
C VAL A 88 4.79 6.19 12.90
N LEU A 89 5.67 5.17 12.84
CA LEU A 89 5.78 4.20 13.93
C LEU A 89 6.22 4.87 15.24
N LEU A 90 7.21 5.75 15.18
CA LEU A 90 7.71 6.46 16.37
C LEU A 90 6.65 7.36 16.99
N ILE A 91 5.88 8.07 16.16
CA ILE A 91 4.79 8.95 16.62
C ILE A 91 3.66 8.16 17.28
N VAL A 92 3.35 6.97 16.76
CA VAL A 92 2.36 6.06 17.34
C VAL A 92 2.84 5.43 18.67
N GLY A 93 4.09 5.68 19.06
CA GLY A 93 4.67 5.22 20.33
C GLY A 93 5.42 3.92 20.21
N PHE A 94 5.97 3.59 19.04
CA PHE A 94 7.07 2.63 18.95
C PHE A 94 8.39 3.29 19.36
N GLU A 95 9.20 2.57 20.10
CA GLU A 95 10.57 2.92 20.43
C GLU A 95 11.51 2.18 19.47
N ASP A 96 12.52 2.89 18.97
CA ASP A 96 13.54 2.30 18.11
C ASP A 96 14.64 1.64 18.96
N ASN A 97 14.65 0.31 19.06
CA ASN A 97 15.80 -0.43 19.56
C ASN A 97 16.69 -0.84 18.38
N ASP A 98 17.99 -0.96 18.60
CA ASP A 98 18.98 -1.23 17.55
C ASP A 98 18.55 -2.35 16.58
N GLU A 99 17.96 -3.43 17.08
CA GLU A 99 17.53 -4.61 16.31
C GLU A 99 16.03 -4.63 15.91
N ALA A 100 15.16 -3.92 16.64
CA ALA A 100 13.71 -4.01 16.47
C ALA A 100 12.98 -2.75 16.96
N TYR A 101 11.84 -2.43 16.34
CA TYR A 101 10.92 -1.44 16.88
C TYR A 101 10.04 -2.09 17.94
N HIS A 102 9.95 -1.50 19.14
CA HIS A 102 9.22 -2.04 20.26
C HIS A 102 8.11 -1.07 20.70
N CYS A 103 6.88 -1.54 20.85
CA CYS A 103 5.74 -0.75 21.32
C CYS A 103 5.46 -1.05 22.81
N PRO A 104 5.82 -0.16 23.75
CA PRO A 104 5.59 -0.35 25.19
C PRO A 104 4.13 -0.69 25.53
N MET A 105 3.92 -1.49 26.57
CA MET A 105 2.56 -1.80 27.06
C MET A 105 1.83 -0.58 27.61
N THR A 106 2.57 0.48 27.96
CA THR A 106 2.06 1.76 28.46
C THR A 106 1.64 2.72 27.35
N THR A 107 1.89 2.39 26.08
CA THR A 107 1.54 3.25 24.94
C THR A 107 0.03 3.39 24.81
N ASP A 108 -0.45 4.62 24.62
CA ASP A 108 -1.85 4.91 24.35
C ASP A 108 -2.26 4.35 22.98
N LEU A 109 -3.32 3.55 22.96
CA LEU A 109 -3.82 2.88 21.76
C LEU A 109 -4.79 3.74 20.96
N GLU A 110 -5.30 4.85 21.51
CA GLU A 110 -6.23 5.73 20.78
C GLU A 110 -5.53 6.42 19.59
N GLN A 111 -4.31 6.94 19.79
CA GLN A 111 -3.53 7.49 18.68
C GLN A 111 -3.22 6.43 17.60
N MET A 112 -2.95 5.19 18.01
CA MET A 112 -2.75 4.07 17.09
C MET A 112 -4.01 3.74 16.29
N ARG A 113 -5.19 3.85 16.90
CA ARG A 113 -6.50 3.68 16.26
C ARG A 113 -6.73 4.75 15.19
N GLU A 114 -6.54 6.01 15.54
CA GLU A 114 -6.70 7.14 14.61
C GLU A 114 -5.79 6.99 13.37
N VAL A 115 -4.51 6.65 13.58
CA VAL A 115 -3.56 6.44 12.48
C VAL A 115 -3.95 5.23 11.63
N SER A 116 -4.41 4.14 12.25
CA SER A 116 -4.91 2.97 11.52
C SER A 116 -6.12 3.32 10.64
N GLU A 117 -7.06 4.13 11.13
CA GLU A 117 -8.22 4.59 10.36
C GLU A 117 -7.79 5.50 9.20
N ALA A 118 -6.89 6.46 9.44
CA ALA A 118 -6.34 7.34 8.40
C ALA A 118 -5.62 6.54 7.29
N LEU A 119 -4.81 5.54 7.67
CA LEU A 119 -4.15 4.63 6.73
C LEU A 119 -5.16 3.84 5.88
N GLN A 120 -6.25 3.36 6.49
CA GLN A 120 -7.32 2.65 5.77
C GLN A 120 -8.05 3.56 4.79
N HIS A 121 -8.43 4.78 5.21
CA HIS A 121 -9.06 5.77 4.32
C HIS A 121 -8.18 6.13 3.12
N MET A 122 -6.88 6.30 3.35
CA MET A 122 -5.92 6.56 2.29
C MET A 122 -5.77 5.38 1.32
N THR A 123 -5.76 4.16 1.84
CA THR A 123 -5.67 2.93 1.02
C THR A 123 -6.91 2.78 0.15
N MET A 124 -8.11 2.95 0.71
CA MET A 124 -9.36 2.89 -0.07
C MET A 124 -9.41 3.99 -1.16
N SER A 125 -8.89 5.17 -0.87
CA SER A 125 -8.82 6.27 -1.84
C SER A 125 -7.88 5.97 -3.01
N LEU A 126 -6.78 5.24 -2.77
CA LEU A 126 -5.85 4.82 -3.83
C LEU A 126 -6.42 3.71 -4.70
N ASP A 127 -7.15 2.76 -4.11
CA ASP A 127 -7.82 1.69 -4.85
C ASP A 127 -8.88 2.25 -5.82
N LEU A 128 -9.60 3.30 -5.42
CA LEU A 128 -10.55 3.97 -6.30
C LEU A 128 -9.88 4.64 -7.51
N LEU A 129 -8.66 5.16 -7.35
CA LEU A 129 -7.88 5.74 -8.45
C LEU A 129 -7.21 4.66 -9.33
N ALA A 130 -6.88 3.52 -8.75
CA ALA A 130 -6.25 2.40 -9.45
C ALA A 130 -7.25 1.61 -10.32
N GLN A 131 -8.56 1.76 -10.09
CA GLN A 131 -9.55 1.10 -10.93
C GLN A 131 -9.44 1.58 -12.38
N PRO A 132 -9.10 0.69 -13.33
CA PRO A 132 -9.01 1.07 -14.73
C PRO A 132 -10.41 1.46 -15.15
N THR A 133 -10.62 2.75 -15.47
CA THR A 133 -11.88 3.23 -16.04
C THR A 133 -12.11 2.45 -17.33
N LYS A 134 -12.92 1.37 -17.25
CA LYS A 134 -13.36 0.65 -18.43
C LYS A 134 -13.99 1.71 -19.33
N PRO A 135 -13.52 1.89 -20.57
CA PRO A 135 -14.12 2.85 -21.47
C PRO A 135 -15.57 2.42 -21.69
N THR A 136 -16.49 3.11 -21.02
CA THR A 136 -17.92 2.99 -21.27
C THR A 136 -18.12 3.32 -22.74
N ARG A 137 -18.32 2.26 -23.54
CA ARG A 137 -18.65 2.34 -24.95
C ARG A 137 -19.96 3.11 -25.04
N ALA A 138 -19.89 4.40 -25.36
CA ALA A 138 -21.05 5.19 -25.69
C ALA A 138 -21.76 4.51 -26.87
N THR A 139 -22.88 3.86 -26.60
CA THR A 139 -23.88 3.48 -27.59
C THR A 139 -24.46 4.78 -28.15
N ALA A 140 -23.81 5.30 -29.20
CA ALA A 140 -24.37 6.34 -30.03
C ALA A 140 -25.60 5.77 -30.75
N SER A 141 -26.80 6.11 -30.30
CA SER A 141 -28.02 6.00 -31.09
C SER A 141 -28.02 7.13 -32.13
N ALA A 142 -27.78 6.77 -33.39
CA ALA A 142 -28.00 7.66 -34.53
C ALA A 142 -29.45 7.50 -35.05
N PRO A 143 -30.10 8.58 -35.53
CA PRO A 143 -31.44 8.52 -36.12
C PRO A 143 -31.42 8.04 -37.59
N PRO A 144 -32.55 7.52 -38.13
CA PRO A 144 -32.61 6.94 -39.46
C PRO A 144 -32.96 7.99 -40.52
N THR A 145 -32.09 8.17 -41.52
CA THR A 145 -32.50 8.75 -42.82
C THR A 145 -31.85 8.00 -43.98
N ALA A 146 -32.65 7.85 -45.02
CA ALA A 146 -32.58 6.81 -46.03
C ALA A 146 -31.75 7.15 -47.29
N LYS A 147 -31.60 6.10 -48.10
CA LYS A 147 -31.33 6.02 -49.56
C LYS A 147 -29.88 5.90 -50.04
N ALA A 148 -29.53 4.63 -50.29
CA ALA A 148 -29.09 4.04 -51.57
C ALA A 148 -27.91 4.64 -52.36
N ALA A 149 -26.82 3.87 -52.45
CA ALA A 149 -26.19 3.43 -53.70
C ALA A 149 -25.16 2.31 -53.41
N PRO A 150 -24.89 1.40 -54.36
CA PRO A 150 -24.10 0.18 -54.14
C PRO A 150 -22.62 0.40 -54.48
N ILE A 151 -21.71 -0.44 -53.93
CA ILE A 151 -20.51 -1.01 -54.59
C ILE A 151 -19.39 -1.36 -53.57
N LEU A 152 -18.78 -2.54 -53.84
CA LEU A 152 -17.56 -3.15 -53.29
C LEU A 152 -17.64 -3.82 -51.90
N ARG A 153 -17.95 -5.13 -51.97
CA ARG A 153 -17.75 -6.14 -50.93
C ARG A 153 -16.36 -6.03 -50.31
N ARG A 154 -16.30 -5.49 -49.10
CA ARG A 154 -15.14 -5.59 -48.21
C ARG A 154 -15.43 -6.70 -47.21
N ALA A 155 -14.54 -7.69 -47.13
CA ALA A 155 -14.65 -8.81 -46.20
C ALA A 155 -14.90 -8.28 -44.77
N PRO A 156 -15.84 -8.88 -44.02
CA PRO A 156 -16.13 -8.44 -42.67
C PRO A 156 -14.86 -8.60 -41.82
N ARG A 157 -14.39 -7.48 -41.27
CA ARG A 157 -13.39 -7.48 -40.21
C ARG A 157 -14.07 -8.09 -38.99
N THR A 158 -13.94 -9.41 -38.83
CA THR A 158 -14.32 -10.10 -37.60
C THR A 158 -13.57 -9.44 -36.45
N SER A 159 -14.30 -9.09 -35.39
CA SER A 159 -13.72 -8.41 -34.24
C SER A 159 -12.67 -9.33 -33.60
N ASN A 160 -11.66 -8.73 -32.95
CA ASN A 160 -10.59 -9.51 -32.31
C ASN A 160 -11.15 -10.48 -31.24
N GLU A 161 -12.32 -10.18 -30.67
CA GLU A 161 -13.06 -11.04 -29.74
C GLU A 161 -13.62 -12.30 -30.42
N GLU A 162 -14.04 -12.19 -31.68
CA GLU A 162 -14.55 -13.33 -32.46
C GLU A 162 -13.43 -14.28 -32.86
N ARG A 163 -12.22 -13.76 -33.13
CA ARG A 163 -11.01 -14.59 -33.27
C ARG A 163 -10.67 -15.34 -31.99
N GLY A 164 -10.82 -14.69 -30.82
CA GLY A 164 -10.60 -15.33 -29.52
C GLY A 164 -11.56 -16.51 -29.29
N ARG A 165 -12.85 -16.33 -29.59
CA ARG A 165 -13.85 -17.41 -29.48
C ARG A 165 -13.56 -18.56 -30.45
N ALA A 166 -13.23 -18.25 -31.70
CA ALA A 166 -12.88 -19.27 -32.69
C ALA A 166 -11.64 -20.07 -32.28
N GLN A 167 -10.62 -19.43 -31.69
CA GLN A 167 -9.43 -20.13 -31.17
C GLN A 167 -9.77 -21.02 -29.96
N GLN A 168 -10.62 -20.54 -29.06
CA GLN A 168 -11.04 -21.32 -27.88
C GLN A 168 -11.86 -22.57 -28.29
N GLU A 169 -12.70 -22.45 -29.31
CA GLU A 169 -13.49 -23.57 -29.84
C GLU A 169 -12.62 -24.62 -30.52
N VAL A 170 -11.60 -24.19 -31.28
CA VAL A 170 -10.60 -25.10 -31.88
C VAL A 170 -9.81 -25.84 -30.80
N GLN A 171 -9.44 -25.18 -29.69
CA GLN A 171 -8.76 -25.84 -28.57
C GLN A 171 -9.64 -26.91 -27.89
N LEU A 172 -10.92 -26.60 -27.64
CA LEU A 172 -11.88 -27.56 -27.09
C LEU A 172 -12.09 -28.76 -28.03
N GLN A 173 -12.13 -28.52 -29.34
CA GLN A 173 -12.28 -29.58 -30.32
C GLN A 173 -11.04 -30.49 -30.39
N ALA A 174 -9.83 -29.91 -30.32
CA ALA A 174 -8.59 -30.67 -30.25
C ALA A 174 -8.52 -31.56 -28.99
N LEU A 175 -8.96 -31.05 -27.84
CA LEU A 175 -8.98 -31.79 -26.58
C LEU A 175 -9.92 -33.00 -26.63
N ARG A 176 -11.12 -32.84 -27.24
CA ARG A 176 -12.05 -33.95 -27.48
C ARG A 176 -11.49 -34.99 -28.45
N ALA A 177 -10.76 -34.56 -29.49
CA ALA A 177 -10.12 -35.47 -30.43
C ALA A 177 -9.02 -36.31 -29.76
N ALA A 178 -8.18 -35.70 -28.94
CA ALA A 178 -7.13 -36.39 -28.19
C ALA A 178 -7.71 -37.40 -27.18
N GLN A 179 -8.83 -37.08 -26.53
CA GLN A 179 -9.49 -38.00 -25.61
C GLN A 179 -10.04 -39.24 -26.33
N ARG A 180 -10.56 -39.10 -27.56
CA ARG A 180 -11.01 -40.23 -28.38
C ARG A 180 -9.85 -41.17 -28.75
N GLN A 181 -8.68 -40.63 -29.07
CA GLN A 181 -7.50 -41.46 -29.39
C GLN A 181 -7.05 -42.31 -28.20
N ARG A 182 -7.09 -41.74 -26.98
CA ARG A 182 -6.76 -42.50 -25.75
C ARG A 182 -7.73 -43.65 -25.49
N HIS A 183 -9.02 -43.47 -25.79
CA HIS A 183 -10.01 -44.55 -25.60
C HIS A 183 -9.89 -45.64 -26.67
N THR A 184 -9.48 -45.31 -27.91
CA THR A 184 -9.26 -46.33 -28.94
C THR A 184 -8.00 -47.17 -28.70
N GLU A 185 -6.94 -46.58 -28.13
CA GLU A 185 -5.72 -47.32 -27.81
C GLU A 185 -5.86 -48.19 -26.55
N GLY A 186 -6.69 -47.77 -25.58
CA GLY A 186 -6.93 -48.53 -24.34
C GLY A 186 -7.91 -49.71 -24.48
N ALA A 187 -8.75 -49.74 -25.51
CA ALA A 187 -9.76 -50.78 -25.71
C ALA A 187 -9.23 -52.05 -26.42
N GLY A 188 -7.96 -52.06 -26.87
CA GLY A 188 -7.37 -53.16 -27.63
C GLY A 188 -6.78 -54.32 -26.82
N ALA A 189 -6.71 -54.24 -25.48
CA ALA A 189 -5.87 -55.16 -24.68
C ALA A 189 -6.58 -55.92 -23.55
N ALA A 190 -7.91 -55.94 -23.46
CA ALA A 190 -8.61 -56.64 -22.37
C ALA A 190 -9.74 -57.53 -22.87
N ALA A 191 -9.37 -58.70 -23.39
CA ALA A 191 -10.29 -59.81 -23.56
C ALA A 191 -9.64 -61.11 -23.04
N VAL A 192 -9.66 -61.33 -21.72
CA VAL A 192 -9.78 -62.66 -21.08
C VAL A 192 -10.32 -62.46 -19.64
N ALA A 193 -11.55 -62.92 -19.40
CA ALA A 193 -12.12 -63.25 -18.08
C ALA A 193 -11.72 -64.70 -17.71
N PRO A 194 -11.75 -65.15 -16.42
CA PRO A 194 -13.00 -65.54 -15.72
C PRO A 194 -13.01 -65.14 -14.22
N ALA A 195 -14.13 -64.83 -13.55
CA ALA A 195 -15.27 -65.65 -13.06
C ALA A 195 -14.96 -66.62 -11.90
N ALA A 196 -15.35 -66.25 -10.67
CA ALA A 196 -15.83 -67.09 -9.54
C ALA A 196 -16.06 -66.18 -8.29
N LEU A 197 -17.28 -65.95 -7.78
CA LEU A 197 -18.17 -66.76 -6.92
C LEU A 197 -17.91 -66.63 -5.40
N GLN A 198 -19.00 -66.30 -4.69
CA GLN A 198 -19.33 -66.48 -3.25
C GLN A 198 -18.76 -65.46 -2.24
N ALA A 199 -19.34 -65.21 -1.06
CA ALA A 199 -20.70 -65.16 -0.48
C ALA A 199 -20.50 -65.07 1.06
N ALA A 200 -21.40 -64.34 1.73
CA ALA A 200 -21.85 -64.52 3.13
C ALA A 200 -21.08 -63.93 4.35
N ASP A 201 -21.94 -63.69 5.37
CA ASP A 201 -21.80 -63.39 6.82
C ASP A 201 -21.42 -61.98 7.29
N LEU A 202 -22.24 -61.22 8.03
CA LEU A 202 -23.08 -61.40 9.27
C LEU A 202 -22.33 -61.20 10.60
N LEU A 203 -23.06 -60.57 11.54
CA LEU A 203 -22.85 -60.33 13.00
C LEU A 203 -22.20 -58.97 13.35
N SER A 204 -22.80 -58.00 14.07
CA SER A 204 -23.75 -57.92 15.22
C SER A 204 -23.06 -57.67 16.57
N GLY A 205 -23.56 -56.66 17.31
CA GLY A 205 -23.31 -56.38 18.74
C GLY A 205 -22.28 -55.26 19.01
N ASP A 206 -22.36 -54.44 20.05
CA ASP A 206 -23.39 -54.17 21.06
C ASP A 206 -22.91 -52.94 21.87
N LEU A 207 -23.86 -52.20 22.48
CA LEU A 207 -23.61 -51.06 23.37
C LEU A 207 -23.15 -51.53 24.77
N PRO A 208 -22.61 -50.63 25.61
CA PRO A 208 -23.35 -50.40 26.85
C PRO A 208 -23.39 -48.94 27.33
N ALA A 209 -24.52 -48.64 27.98
CA ALA A 209 -24.78 -47.47 28.79
C ALA A 209 -24.27 -47.66 30.24
N GLY A 210 -24.05 -46.54 30.94
CA GLY A 210 -24.17 -46.45 32.40
C GLY A 210 -22.94 -45.86 33.12
N ASN A 211 -23.05 -44.64 33.62
CA ASN A 211 -23.34 -44.45 35.06
C ASN A 211 -23.46 -42.97 35.46
N CYS A 212 -24.52 -42.70 36.21
CA CYS A 212 -24.76 -41.49 37.00
C CYS A 212 -23.94 -41.55 38.30
N ALA A 213 -23.40 -40.41 38.75
CA ALA A 213 -23.15 -40.17 40.18
C ALA A 213 -23.25 -38.67 40.51
N ARG A 214 -24.14 -38.39 41.46
CA ARG A 214 -24.42 -37.13 42.16
C ARG A 214 -23.36 -36.85 43.25
N GLY A 215 -23.20 -35.57 43.58
CA GLY A 215 -22.71 -35.06 44.89
C GLY A 215 -22.04 -33.70 44.70
N SER A 216 -22.63 -32.54 45.05
CA SER A 216 -23.08 -32.01 46.35
C SER A 216 -22.05 -31.05 47.00
N VAL A 217 -22.41 -29.76 47.00
CA VAL A 217 -22.36 -28.75 48.09
C VAL A 217 -21.03 -28.43 48.79
N VAL A 218 -20.56 -27.18 48.62
CA VAL A 218 -20.14 -26.12 49.59
C VAL A 218 -19.66 -24.93 48.73
N ASP A 219 -20.22 -23.72 48.69
CA ASP A 219 -20.63 -22.72 49.68
C ASP A 219 -19.47 -22.17 50.53
N LEU A 220 -19.01 -20.95 50.22
CA LEU A 220 -18.29 -20.01 51.10
C LEU A 220 -18.06 -18.65 50.40
N LEU A 221 -19.03 -17.76 50.60
CA LEU A 221 -18.90 -16.39 51.12
C LEU A 221 -17.69 -15.52 50.71
N SER A 222 -17.98 -14.39 50.06
CA SER A 222 -17.46 -13.07 50.48
C SER A 222 -18.37 -11.92 49.99
N ASP A 223 -19.19 -11.44 50.93
CA ASP A 223 -19.80 -10.11 51.00
C ASP A 223 -18.73 -9.01 50.93
N GLY A 224 -18.86 -7.94 50.14
CA GLY A 224 -19.65 -6.71 50.40
C GLY A 224 -18.69 -5.51 50.64
N PRO A 225 -19.08 -4.22 50.58
CA PRO A 225 -20.41 -3.64 50.40
C PRO A 225 -20.51 -2.52 49.30
N PRO A 226 -21.74 -2.04 49.00
CA PRO A 226 -22.00 -0.91 48.11
C PRO A 226 -22.27 0.41 48.88
N LEU A 227 -21.86 1.54 48.32
CA LEU A 227 -22.32 2.90 48.72
C LEU A 227 -22.96 3.53 47.47
N ILE A 228 -24.29 3.66 47.39
CA ILE A 228 -25.19 4.70 47.93
C ILE A 228 -25.05 6.08 47.22
N CYS A 229 -26.05 6.34 46.37
CA CYS A 229 -26.83 7.58 46.13
C CYS A 229 -26.15 8.94 45.92
N THR A 230 -26.42 9.60 44.78
CA THR A 230 -27.48 10.65 44.63
C THR A 230 -27.52 11.27 43.21
N PRO A 231 -28.68 11.81 42.74
CA PRO A 231 -28.87 12.37 41.39
C PRO A 231 -29.14 13.90 41.35
N LEU A 232 -29.14 14.45 40.11
CA LEU A 232 -29.69 15.75 39.62
C LEU A 232 -28.89 17.05 39.95
N PRO A 233 -29.11 18.20 39.23
CA PRO A 233 -30.09 18.46 38.17
C PRO A 233 -29.60 19.16 36.88
N SER A 234 -30.42 19.03 35.84
CA SER A 234 -30.51 19.89 34.66
C SER A 234 -30.99 21.31 35.00
N PRO A 235 -30.76 22.29 34.11
CA PRO A 235 -31.72 23.37 33.92
C PRO A 235 -32.32 23.39 32.50
N SER A 236 -33.64 23.53 32.46
CA SER A 236 -34.49 23.86 31.32
C SER A 236 -35.00 25.29 31.51
N VAL A 237 -34.90 26.14 30.47
CA VAL A 237 -35.70 27.35 30.24
C VAL A 237 -35.61 27.60 28.72
N ALA A 238 -36.59 27.19 27.91
CA ALA A 238 -37.84 27.86 27.53
C ALA A 238 -37.70 28.84 26.34
N ASP A 239 -38.57 28.59 25.34
CA ASP A 239 -39.33 29.52 24.50
C ASP A 239 -38.62 30.67 23.74
N ALA A 240 -38.69 30.66 22.41
CA ALA A 240 -39.77 31.33 21.66
C ALA A 240 -39.43 31.55 20.16
N ALA A 241 -40.47 31.38 19.32
CA ALA A 241 -40.71 32.01 18.02
C ALA A 241 -40.09 31.42 16.73
N SER A 242 -40.91 30.61 16.03
CA SER A 242 -41.10 30.66 14.56
C SER A 242 -41.76 31.99 14.15
N PRO A 243 -41.66 32.46 12.88
CA PRO A 243 -42.44 31.93 11.74
C PRO A 243 -41.56 31.63 10.50
N ASP A 244 -41.83 30.59 9.70
CA ASP A 244 -42.88 30.49 8.66
C ASP A 244 -42.54 31.38 7.43
N GLU A 245 -41.95 30.78 6.39
CA GLU A 245 -42.10 31.11 4.95
C GLU A 245 -41.34 30.10 4.05
N GLU A 246 -42.10 29.21 3.42
CA GLU A 246 -41.88 28.52 2.13
C GLU A 246 -43.25 28.61 1.43
N PRO A 247 -43.40 28.64 0.08
CA PRO A 247 -42.51 27.99 -0.89
C PRO A 247 -42.23 28.81 -2.18
N GLY A 248 -41.07 28.56 -2.80
CA GLY A 248 -40.68 29.13 -4.10
C GLY A 248 -40.11 28.07 -5.04
N ALA A 249 -40.99 27.48 -5.83
CA ALA A 249 -40.71 26.41 -6.78
C ALA A 249 -39.76 26.80 -7.93
N LEU A 250 -38.85 25.85 -8.22
CA LEU A 250 -38.45 25.38 -9.55
C LEU A 250 -38.07 26.42 -10.61
N ASP A 251 -36.76 26.50 -10.91
CA ASP A 251 -36.36 26.48 -12.33
C ASP A 251 -35.02 25.76 -12.55
N ALA A 252 -35.03 24.86 -13.53
CA ALA A 252 -33.96 23.95 -13.87
C ALA A 252 -33.18 24.51 -15.06
N GLY A 253 -31.93 24.95 -14.83
CA GLY A 253 -31.05 25.47 -15.89
C GLY A 253 -29.72 24.72 -15.92
N GLY A 254 -29.62 23.72 -16.80
CA GLY A 254 -28.41 22.92 -16.99
C GLY A 254 -27.25 23.69 -17.66
N CYS A 255 -26.02 23.31 -17.29
CA CYS A 255 -24.82 23.56 -18.08
C CYS A 255 -23.89 22.34 -18.01
N ALA A 256 -24.18 21.36 -18.88
CA ALA A 256 -23.29 20.24 -19.16
C ALA A 256 -22.08 20.74 -19.97
N GLY A 257 -21.00 21.08 -19.28
CA GLY A 257 -19.70 21.35 -19.90
C GLY A 257 -18.99 20.06 -20.29
N ALA A 258 -19.28 19.54 -21.50
CA ALA A 258 -18.55 18.42 -22.09
C ALA A 258 -17.08 18.81 -22.35
N LYS A 259 -16.18 18.44 -21.43
CA LYS A 259 -14.73 18.52 -21.64
C LYS A 259 -14.34 17.50 -22.69
N LYS A 260 -13.90 17.98 -23.86
CA LYS A 260 -13.38 17.16 -24.96
C LYS A 260 -12.18 16.33 -24.46
N PRO A 261 -12.13 15.01 -24.73
CA PRO A 261 -11.00 14.18 -24.32
C PRO A 261 -9.73 14.63 -25.06
N VAL A 262 -8.67 14.87 -24.29
CA VAL A 262 -7.33 15.19 -24.80
C VAL A 262 -6.86 14.04 -25.70
N PRO A 263 -6.33 14.31 -26.91
CA PRO A 263 -5.85 13.28 -27.81
C PRO A 263 -4.71 12.49 -27.16
N LYS A 264 -4.89 11.17 -27.08
CA LYS A 264 -3.88 10.24 -26.56
C LYS A 264 -2.62 10.36 -27.39
N THR A 265 -1.52 10.69 -26.73
CA THR A 265 -0.20 10.77 -27.34
C THR A 265 0.34 9.38 -27.63
N VAL A 266 1.16 9.25 -28.67
CA VAL A 266 1.77 8.00 -29.15
C VAL A 266 2.53 7.23 -28.05
N TYR A 267 2.91 7.89 -26.96
CA TYR A 267 3.59 7.28 -25.81
C TYR A 267 2.73 6.31 -24.97
N ASP A 268 1.40 6.29 -25.10
CA ASP A 268 0.54 5.35 -24.35
C ASP A 268 0.58 3.91 -24.89
N PHE A 269 1.08 3.70 -26.11
CA PHE A 269 1.14 2.35 -26.71
C PHE A 269 2.25 1.50 -26.09
N GLN A 270 3.37 2.10 -25.71
CA GLN A 270 4.52 1.39 -25.17
C GLN A 270 4.25 0.85 -23.75
N LYS A 271 3.43 1.53 -22.95
CA LYS A 271 3.06 1.08 -21.60
C LYS A 271 2.09 -0.11 -21.59
N ARG A 272 1.28 -0.28 -22.65
CA ARG A 272 0.35 -1.41 -22.77
C ARG A 272 1.07 -2.70 -23.17
N GLU A 273 2.15 -2.60 -23.94
CA GLU A 273 2.94 -3.74 -24.39
C GLU A 273 3.73 -4.39 -23.24
N THR A 274 4.33 -3.58 -22.36
CA THR A 274 5.07 -4.09 -21.19
C THR A 274 4.15 -4.79 -20.18
N SER A 275 2.96 -4.25 -19.94
CA SER A 275 1.98 -4.89 -19.05
C SER A 275 1.44 -6.21 -19.61
N GLN A 276 1.31 -6.33 -20.94
CA GLN A 276 0.92 -7.58 -21.57
C GLN A 276 2.04 -8.61 -21.52
N GLN A 277 3.30 -8.21 -21.78
CA GLN A 277 4.46 -9.09 -21.67
C GLN A 277 4.65 -9.65 -20.25
N LEU A 278 4.40 -8.84 -19.20
CA LEU A 278 4.47 -9.31 -17.81
C LEU A 278 3.44 -10.42 -17.53
N LYS A 279 2.21 -10.26 -18.04
CA LYS A 279 1.15 -11.27 -17.89
C LYS A 279 1.49 -12.56 -18.63
N ASP A 280 2.04 -12.44 -19.83
CA ASP A 280 2.46 -13.60 -20.62
C ASP A 280 3.63 -14.34 -19.94
N GLN A 281 4.56 -13.63 -19.28
CA GLN A 281 5.62 -14.24 -18.46
C GLN A 281 5.07 -14.97 -17.22
N GLN A 282 4.17 -14.34 -16.47
CA GLN A 282 3.55 -14.98 -15.30
C GLN A 282 2.77 -16.24 -15.68
N GLN A 283 2.11 -16.22 -16.84
CA GLN A 283 1.40 -17.38 -17.35
C GLN A 283 2.34 -18.51 -17.77
N ALA A 284 3.46 -18.18 -18.43
CA ALA A 284 4.50 -19.15 -18.79
C ALA A 284 5.12 -19.81 -17.55
N GLU A 285 5.36 -19.05 -16.48
CA GLU A 285 5.91 -19.58 -15.22
C GLU A 285 4.94 -20.57 -14.54
N LEU A 286 3.65 -20.26 -14.52
CA LEU A 286 2.62 -21.18 -14.00
C LEU A 286 2.53 -22.47 -14.81
N ASP A 287 2.68 -22.38 -16.13
CA ASP A 287 2.63 -23.56 -17.00
C ASP A 287 3.90 -24.43 -16.85
N ASP A 288 5.06 -23.83 -16.55
CA ASP A 288 6.29 -24.53 -16.21
C ASP A 288 6.19 -25.26 -14.87
N VAL A 289 5.59 -24.65 -13.85
CA VAL A 289 5.31 -25.33 -12.56
C VAL A 289 4.40 -26.54 -12.76
N LYS A 290 3.34 -26.40 -13.57
CA LYS A 290 2.44 -27.52 -13.92
C LYS A 290 3.14 -28.60 -14.74
N ARG A 291 4.11 -28.24 -15.59
CA ARG A 291 4.93 -29.20 -16.35
C ARG A 291 5.80 -30.01 -15.40
N LEU A 292 6.52 -29.35 -14.49
CA LEU A 292 7.36 -30.01 -13.48
C LEU A 292 6.57 -30.93 -12.55
N GLN A 293 5.36 -30.54 -12.14
CA GLN A 293 4.48 -31.40 -11.34
C GLN A 293 4.06 -32.66 -12.10
N ARG A 294 3.73 -32.54 -13.41
CA ARG A 294 3.39 -33.68 -14.26
C ARG A 294 4.58 -34.61 -14.47
N GLU A 295 5.77 -34.06 -14.69
CA GLU A 295 7.00 -34.86 -14.84
C GLU A 295 7.34 -35.62 -13.55
N ARG A 296 7.25 -34.97 -12.38
CA ARG A 296 7.42 -35.66 -11.08
C ARG A 296 6.39 -36.75 -10.87
N TYR A 297 5.15 -36.52 -11.26
CA TYR A 297 4.09 -37.52 -11.15
C TYR A 297 4.32 -38.71 -12.09
N MET A 298 4.81 -38.47 -13.31
CA MET A 298 5.18 -39.55 -14.24
C MET A 298 6.37 -40.36 -13.72
N GLN A 299 7.38 -39.70 -13.12
CA GLN A 299 8.49 -40.39 -12.45
C GLN A 299 7.97 -41.29 -11.32
N PHE A 300 7.06 -40.77 -10.48
CA PHE A 300 6.42 -41.54 -9.41
C PHE A 300 5.63 -42.75 -9.93
N GLN A 301 4.96 -42.64 -11.08
CA GLN A 301 4.27 -43.77 -11.70
C GLN A 301 5.22 -44.80 -12.31
N SER A 302 6.36 -44.36 -12.85
CA SER A 302 7.33 -45.24 -13.50
C SER A 302 8.20 -46.04 -12.54
N ASP A 303 8.34 -45.58 -11.29
CA ASP A 303 9.17 -46.24 -10.29
C ASP A 303 8.31 -47.26 -9.47
N PRO A 304 8.54 -48.57 -9.64
CA PRO A 304 7.80 -49.61 -8.91
C PRO A 304 8.03 -49.59 -7.39
N GLY A 305 9.10 -48.94 -6.91
CA GLY A 305 9.40 -48.75 -5.49
C GLY A 305 8.84 -47.46 -4.90
N ALA A 306 8.28 -46.55 -5.71
CA ALA A 306 7.88 -45.23 -5.23
C ALA A 306 6.74 -45.27 -4.20
N ARG A 307 5.88 -46.30 -4.25
CA ARG A 307 4.80 -46.49 -3.27
C ARG A 307 5.29 -46.95 -1.89
N SER A 308 6.43 -47.63 -1.83
CA SER A 308 7.00 -48.14 -0.57
C SER A 308 8.11 -47.24 -0.02
N SER A 309 8.67 -46.34 -0.83
CA SER A 309 9.72 -45.45 -0.36
C SER A 309 9.17 -44.33 0.52
N GLU A 310 9.76 -44.19 1.71
CA GLU A 310 9.42 -43.18 2.71
C GLU A 310 9.64 -41.74 2.19
N VAL A 311 10.48 -41.57 1.17
CA VAL A 311 10.80 -40.30 0.51
C VAL A 311 9.56 -39.69 -0.17
N TYR A 312 8.67 -40.51 -0.73
CA TYR A 312 7.43 -40.04 -1.38
C TYR A 312 6.22 -40.02 -0.45
N ALA A 313 6.28 -40.69 0.70
CA ALA A 313 5.19 -40.70 1.68
C ALA A 313 5.08 -39.40 2.49
N ARG A 314 6.13 -38.56 2.47
CA ARG A 314 6.11 -37.27 3.16
C ARG A 314 5.33 -36.25 2.33
N PRO A 315 4.20 -35.70 2.83
CA PRO A 315 3.50 -34.66 2.12
C PRO A 315 4.43 -33.44 1.94
N PRO A 316 4.35 -32.72 0.80
CA PRO A 316 5.18 -31.54 0.54
C PRO A 316 4.94 -30.37 1.50
N SER A 317 4.08 -30.53 2.51
CA SER A 317 3.83 -29.60 3.60
C SER A 317 4.59 -30.04 4.86
N GLY A 318 5.88 -29.72 4.93
CA GLY A 318 6.72 -29.98 6.10
C GLY A 318 7.37 -28.71 6.63
N LEU A 319 6.58 -27.80 7.21
CA LEU A 319 7.12 -26.71 8.03
C LEU A 319 6.20 -26.26 9.18
N TYR A 320 5.14 -27.00 9.52
CA TYR A 320 4.33 -26.73 10.72
C TYR A 320 3.79 -28.03 11.37
N GLY A 321 4.18 -28.27 12.63
CA GLY A 321 3.64 -29.27 13.58
C GLY A 321 4.20 -30.69 13.40
N ASP A 322 4.59 -31.47 14.41
CA ASP A 322 4.24 -31.45 15.83
C ASP A 322 5.36 -32.04 16.70
N ALA A 323 5.72 -31.31 17.75
CA ALA A 323 6.49 -31.82 18.86
C ALA A 323 5.50 -32.23 19.97
N ALA A 324 5.00 -33.46 19.92
CA ALA A 324 4.33 -34.05 21.07
C ALA A 324 4.40 -35.58 21.05
N ALA A 325 4.87 -36.12 22.17
CA ALA A 325 4.66 -37.47 22.67
C ALA A 325 5.34 -38.64 21.92
N HIS A 326 6.61 -38.88 22.25
CA HIS A 326 7.05 -40.25 22.52
C HIS A 326 7.90 -40.30 23.80
N LYS A 327 7.34 -40.98 24.81
CA LYS A 327 7.96 -41.31 26.08
C LYS A 327 8.17 -42.83 26.04
N GLU A 328 9.42 -43.29 25.91
CA GLU A 328 10.04 -44.30 26.76
C GLU A 328 11.35 -44.88 26.17
N ALA A 329 12.31 -45.00 27.09
CA ALA A 329 13.43 -45.96 27.15
C ALA A 329 14.54 -45.94 26.08
N GLY A 330 15.63 -45.22 26.43
CA GLY A 330 16.92 -45.90 26.63
C GLY A 330 17.85 -46.09 25.42
N ALA A 331 18.45 -45.01 24.92
CA ALA A 331 19.84 -44.92 24.46
C ALA A 331 20.10 -43.47 23.99
N GLY A 332 21.22 -42.87 24.41
CA GLY A 332 21.47 -41.43 24.33
C GLY A 332 21.38 -40.82 22.91
N PRO A 333 20.55 -39.78 22.68
CA PRO A 333 20.43 -39.10 21.41
C PRO A 333 21.38 -37.89 21.36
N GLY A 334 22.68 -38.14 21.19
CA GLY A 334 23.69 -37.08 21.04
C GLY A 334 24.61 -37.22 19.83
N ALA A 335 24.65 -38.40 19.19
CA ALA A 335 25.61 -38.67 18.13
C ALA A 335 25.15 -38.22 16.73
N TRP A 336 23.85 -38.25 16.43
CA TRP A 336 23.38 -37.99 15.05
C TRP A 336 23.33 -36.50 14.66
N LEU A 337 23.07 -35.60 15.62
CA LEU A 337 23.13 -34.14 15.38
C LEU A 337 24.59 -33.66 15.17
N SER A 338 25.56 -34.34 15.78
CA SER A 338 26.98 -34.03 15.59
C SER A 338 27.47 -34.45 14.20
N GLU A 339 27.00 -35.58 13.68
CA GLU A 339 27.38 -36.09 12.35
C GLU A 339 26.77 -35.25 11.20
N THR A 340 25.51 -34.83 11.35
CA THR A 340 24.82 -34.01 10.32
C THR A 340 25.32 -32.57 10.27
N SER A 341 25.73 -31.99 11.41
CA SER A 341 26.37 -30.66 11.42
C SER A 341 27.75 -30.65 10.76
N ARG A 342 28.49 -31.76 10.84
CA ARG A 342 29.81 -31.93 10.19
C ARG A 342 29.69 -32.00 8.66
N HIS A 343 28.72 -32.76 8.15
CA HIS A 343 28.45 -32.81 6.71
C HIS A 343 27.94 -31.49 6.13
N LEU A 344 27.16 -30.70 6.90
CA LEU A 344 26.70 -29.38 6.47
C LEU A 344 27.85 -28.34 6.44
N THR A 345 28.77 -28.40 7.39
CA THR A 345 29.91 -27.47 7.42
C THR A 345 30.95 -27.77 6.33
N GLU A 346 31.18 -29.03 5.96
CA GLU A 346 32.02 -29.38 4.80
C GLU A 346 31.35 -29.05 3.45
N GLY A 347 30.02 -29.22 3.34
CA GLY A 347 29.27 -28.84 2.13
C GLY A 347 29.22 -27.32 1.89
N LEU A 348 29.15 -26.52 2.96
CA LEU A 348 29.13 -25.06 2.86
C LEU A 348 30.52 -24.46 2.56
N LYS A 349 31.60 -25.09 3.01
CA LYS A 349 32.95 -24.60 2.72
C LYS A 349 33.31 -24.70 1.23
N GLY A 350 32.88 -25.76 0.54
CA GLY A 350 33.09 -25.92 -0.90
C GLY A 350 32.24 -25.00 -1.79
N THR A 351 31.10 -24.50 -1.29
CA THR A 351 30.22 -23.59 -2.05
C THR A 351 30.60 -22.12 -1.88
N SER A 352 31.20 -21.75 -0.74
CA SER A 352 31.71 -20.40 -0.48
C SER A 352 32.88 -20.01 -1.41
N GLU A 353 33.78 -20.95 -1.72
CA GLU A 353 34.93 -20.71 -2.62
C GLU A 353 34.51 -20.55 -4.09
N ARG A 354 33.41 -21.19 -4.50
CA ARG A 354 32.84 -21.05 -5.86
C ARG A 354 32.04 -19.76 -6.04
N LEU A 355 31.40 -19.25 -4.99
CA LEU A 355 30.67 -17.97 -5.04
C LEU A 355 31.60 -16.76 -5.00
N THR A 356 32.71 -16.84 -4.27
CA THR A 356 33.71 -15.76 -4.18
C THR A 356 34.53 -15.59 -5.46
N SER A 357 34.83 -16.69 -6.16
CA SER A 357 35.45 -16.64 -7.49
C SER A 357 34.50 -16.08 -8.55
N GLY A 358 33.22 -16.50 -8.56
CA GLY A 358 32.23 -16.00 -9.51
C GLY A 358 31.88 -14.51 -9.35
N LEU A 359 31.85 -13.99 -8.12
CA LEU A 359 31.60 -12.56 -7.86
C LEU A 359 32.79 -11.67 -8.22
N SER A 360 34.02 -12.18 -8.10
CA SER A 360 35.23 -11.43 -8.50
C SER A 360 35.27 -11.23 -10.02
N ASP A 361 34.96 -12.28 -10.80
CA ASP A 361 34.87 -12.19 -12.26
C ASP A 361 33.74 -11.26 -12.75
N ALA A 362 32.61 -11.23 -12.05
CA ALA A 362 31.51 -10.31 -12.36
C ALA A 362 31.86 -8.84 -12.04
N SER A 363 32.61 -8.62 -10.96
CA SER A 363 33.10 -7.30 -10.55
C SER A 363 34.13 -6.74 -11.54
N GLU A 364 35.06 -7.55 -12.03
CA GLU A 364 36.04 -7.11 -13.04
C GLU A 364 35.36 -6.77 -14.38
N ARG A 365 34.35 -7.54 -14.78
CA ARG A 365 33.55 -7.24 -15.99
C ARG A 365 32.77 -5.94 -15.88
N LEU A 366 32.18 -5.63 -14.72
CA LEU A 366 31.50 -4.35 -14.49
C LEU A 366 32.48 -3.16 -14.44
N SER A 367 33.67 -3.38 -13.87
CA SER A 367 34.71 -2.36 -13.76
C SER A 367 35.28 -1.98 -15.14
N SER A 368 35.49 -2.97 -16.02
CA SER A 368 35.92 -2.75 -17.40
C SER A 368 34.84 -2.12 -18.29
N GLY A 369 33.56 -2.38 -18.00
CA GLY A 369 32.44 -1.73 -18.70
C GLY A 369 32.32 -0.23 -18.38
N LEU A 370 32.57 0.16 -17.13
CA LEU A 370 32.46 1.56 -16.68
C LEU A 370 33.62 2.45 -17.14
N SER A 371 34.84 1.91 -17.30
CA SER A 371 35.97 2.67 -17.85
C SER A 371 35.74 3.07 -19.31
N THR A 372 35.07 2.22 -20.08
CA THR A 372 34.80 2.46 -21.52
C THR A 372 33.75 3.57 -21.73
N VAL A 373 32.82 3.75 -20.80
CA VAL A 373 31.81 4.83 -20.84
C VAL A 373 32.42 6.19 -20.46
N LYS A 374 33.45 6.19 -19.61
CA LYS A 374 34.13 7.42 -19.16
C LYS A 374 34.98 8.06 -20.27
N GLU A 375 35.54 7.27 -21.19
CA GLU A 375 36.31 7.77 -22.33
C GLU A 375 35.43 8.36 -23.44
N GLN A 376 34.19 7.87 -23.61
CA GLN A 376 33.25 8.42 -24.58
C GLN A 376 32.62 9.77 -24.17
N LEU A 377 32.65 10.11 -22.88
CA LEU A 377 32.11 11.37 -22.35
C LEU A 377 33.13 12.52 -22.28
N ALA A 378 34.41 12.26 -22.51
CA ALA A 378 35.48 13.27 -22.41
C ALA A 378 35.72 14.07 -23.71
N GLY A 379 35.04 13.73 -24.83
CA GLY A 379 35.33 14.28 -26.16
C GLY A 379 34.34 15.32 -26.72
N GLY A 380 33.36 15.79 -25.94
CA GLY A 380 32.27 16.66 -26.45
C GLY A 380 32.35 18.09 -25.95
N ALA A 381 32.90 18.99 -26.78
CA ALA A 381 33.00 20.43 -26.55
C ALA A 381 31.63 21.13 -26.46
N TRP A 382 31.22 21.56 -25.26
CA TRP A 382 30.20 22.58 -25.05
C TRP A 382 30.63 23.49 -23.88
N ALA A 383 30.94 24.75 -24.20
CA ALA A 383 31.04 25.87 -23.27
C ALA A 383 29.95 26.90 -23.64
N PRO A 384 29.76 28.00 -22.89
CA PRO A 384 29.41 28.07 -21.47
C PRO A 384 28.14 28.93 -21.28
N TRP A 385 27.13 28.40 -20.58
CA TRP A 385 26.02 29.21 -20.04
C TRP A 385 25.97 28.95 -18.54
N GLN A 386 26.94 29.48 -17.80
CA GLN A 386 26.85 29.58 -16.35
C GLN A 386 25.98 30.81 -16.03
N ARG A 387 24.69 30.55 -15.81
CA ARG A 387 23.82 31.44 -15.05
C ARG A 387 23.92 31.02 -13.59
N THR A 388 24.37 31.95 -12.76
CA THR A 388 24.43 31.87 -11.31
C THR A 388 23.00 31.67 -10.78
N GLU A 389 22.63 30.44 -10.43
CA GLU A 389 21.46 30.17 -9.60
C GLU A 389 21.95 29.84 -8.19
N GLU A 390 21.88 30.85 -7.32
CA GLU A 390 21.79 30.62 -5.89
C GLU A 390 20.52 29.80 -5.62
N ARG A 391 20.75 28.59 -5.14
CA ARG A 391 19.76 27.57 -4.87
C ARG A 391 19.07 27.88 -3.54
N THR A 392 17.99 28.65 -3.58
CA THR A 392 17.13 28.90 -2.43
C THR A 392 16.31 27.65 -2.12
N GLU A 393 16.54 27.06 -0.94
CA GLU A 393 15.85 25.89 -0.39
C GLU A 393 14.32 26.09 -0.34
N PRO A 394 13.49 25.20 -0.92
CA PRO A 394 12.03 25.31 -0.89
C PRO A 394 11.50 24.74 0.44
N GLY A 395 11.68 25.47 1.54
CA GLY A 395 11.21 25.04 2.87
C GLY A 395 11.26 26.12 3.95
N GLY A 396 11.38 27.40 3.57
CA GLY A 396 11.50 28.49 4.54
C GLY A 396 10.26 28.64 5.42
N CYS A 397 10.42 28.48 6.73
CA CYS A 397 9.38 28.75 7.71
C CYS A 397 8.75 30.14 7.50
N PRO A 398 7.41 30.30 7.64
CA PRO A 398 6.75 31.61 7.58
C PRO A 398 7.21 32.57 8.70
N ALA A 399 7.99 32.09 9.67
CA ALA A 399 8.63 32.93 10.69
C ALA A 399 9.61 33.97 10.10
N ALA A 400 10.24 33.68 8.96
CA ALA A 400 11.14 34.61 8.29
C ALA A 400 10.41 35.87 7.76
N LEU A 401 9.09 35.82 7.59
CA LEU A 401 8.29 36.95 7.10
C LEU A 401 7.98 38.00 8.19
N ALA A 402 8.10 37.64 9.48
CA ALA A 402 7.74 38.55 10.57
C ALA A 402 8.64 39.80 10.64
N GLY A 403 9.91 39.69 10.24
CA GLY A 403 10.85 40.83 10.22
C GLY A 403 10.75 41.72 8.98
N LEU A 404 9.78 41.46 8.09
CA LEU A 404 9.73 42.02 6.74
C LEU A 404 8.41 42.73 6.43
N LEU A 405 7.65 43.07 7.48
CA LEU A 405 6.41 43.84 7.40
C LEU A 405 6.63 45.28 7.89
N PRO A 406 5.98 46.28 7.26
CA PRO A 406 5.06 46.16 6.14
C PRO A 406 5.74 45.76 4.82
N GLY A 407 5.02 45.07 3.93
CA GLY A 407 5.58 44.62 2.65
C GLY A 407 4.51 44.36 1.58
N ARG A 408 4.92 44.39 0.31
CA ARG A 408 4.02 44.12 -0.84
C ARG A 408 3.91 42.62 -1.13
N PHE A 409 2.69 42.18 -1.37
CA PHE A 409 2.36 40.79 -1.67
C PHE A 409 1.45 40.72 -2.90
N ARG A 410 1.52 39.61 -3.63
CA ARG A 410 0.68 39.32 -4.79
C ARG A 410 0.01 37.95 -4.63
N VAL A 411 -1.27 37.87 -4.96
CA VAL A 411 -1.98 36.58 -4.98
C VAL A 411 -1.58 35.80 -6.23
N VAL A 412 -0.93 34.65 -6.07
CA VAL A 412 -0.50 33.77 -7.17
C VAL A 412 -1.42 32.55 -7.37
N GLY A 413 -2.19 32.18 -6.34
CA GLY A 413 -3.10 31.04 -6.40
C GLY A 413 -4.30 31.26 -7.33
N LYS A 414 -4.60 30.27 -8.18
CA LYS A 414 -5.75 30.32 -9.13
C LYS A 414 -7.11 30.47 -8.46
N SER A 415 -7.25 29.99 -7.22
CA SER A 415 -8.48 30.09 -6.43
C SER A 415 -8.70 31.46 -5.81
N GLY A 416 -7.74 32.38 -5.93
CA GLY A 416 -7.71 33.61 -5.15
C GLY A 416 -7.41 33.36 -3.67
N ALA A 417 -7.52 34.43 -2.88
CA ALA A 417 -7.26 34.44 -1.45
C ALA A 417 -8.41 35.12 -0.68
N LEU A 418 -9.01 34.39 0.25
CA LEU A 418 -10.16 34.84 1.01
C LEU A 418 -9.73 35.78 2.15
N VAL A 419 -10.25 37.00 2.14
CA VAL A 419 -10.07 38.01 3.18
C VAL A 419 -11.23 37.93 4.14
N ARG A 420 -10.92 37.85 5.44
CA ARG A 420 -11.91 37.77 6.52
C ARG A 420 -11.82 39.00 7.42
N GLN A 421 -12.88 39.27 8.17
CA GLN A 421 -12.95 40.45 9.03
C GLN A 421 -12.01 40.36 10.24
N GLY A 422 -11.77 39.14 10.74
CA GLY A 422 -10.94 38.89 11.92
C GLY A 422 -9.82 37.88 11.69
N VAL A 423 -8.91 37.79 12.66
CA VAL A 423 -7.78 36.83 12.61
C VAL A 423 -8.26 35.38 12.62
N GLU A 424 -9.40 35.12 13.26
CA GLU A 424 -9.94 33.77 13.44
C GLU A 424 -10.52 33.16 12.15
N LYS A 425 -10.50 31.83 12.08
CA LYS A 425 -11.02 31.07 10.92
C LYS A 425 -12.52 31.27 10.74
N ASP A 426 -13.25 31.44 11.83
CA ASP A 426 -14.71 31.53 11.82
C ASP A 426 -15.21 32.96 11.62
N SER A 427 -14.30 33.93 11.54
CA SER A 427 -14.66 35.31 11.23
C SER A 427 -15.28 35.42 9.82
N PRO A 428 -16.29 36.28 9.62
CA PRO A 428 -17.02 36.35 8.37
C PRO A 428 -16.10 36.73 7.19
N PRO A 429 -16.29 36.11 6.00
CA PRO A 429 -15.56 36.49 4.81
C PRO A 429 -16.00 37.88 4.35
N VAL A 430 -15.04 38.77 4.12
CA VAL A 430 -15.28 40.14 3.64
C VAL A 430 -15.18 40.20 2.13
N ASN A 431 -14.15 39.57 1.56
CA ASN A 431 -13.91 39.59 0.11
C ASN A 431 -13.00 38.44 -0.33
N LEU A 432 -12.88 38.22 -1.65
CA LEU A 432 -11.97 37.27 -2.27
C LEU A 432 -11.02 38.01 -3.21
N LEU A 433 -9.74 38.13 -2.83
CA LEU A 433 -8.72 38.68 -3.72
C LEU A 433 -8.43 37.69 -4.86
N HIS A 434 -8.53 38.16 -6.09
CA HIS A 434 -8.33 37.30 -7.26
C HIS A 434 -6.83 37.15 -7.58
N GLN A 435 -6.48 36.12 -8.37
CA GLN A 435 -5.11 35.93 -8.84
C GLN A 435 -4.57 37.20 -9.53
N GLY A 436 -3.35 37.59 -9.22
CA GLY A 436 -2.68 38.79 -9.72
C GLY A 436 -2.92 40.05 -8.87
N THR A 437 -3.84 40.02 -7.91
CA THR A 437 -4.10 41.18 -7.04
C THR A 437 -2.91 41.44 -6.13
N GLU A 438 -2.41 42.67 -6.14
CA GLU A 438 -1.38 43.14 -5.22
C GLU A 438 -2.01 43.84 -4.02
N PHE A 439 -1.39 43.67 -2.86
CA PHE A 439 -1.80 44.29 -1.62
C PHE A 439 -0.61 44.50 -0.69
N VAL A 440 -0.77 45.39 0.29
CA VAL A 440 0.25 45.63 1.32
C VAL A 440 -0.14 44.87 2.58
N GLY A 441 0.74 43.98 3.03
CA GLY A 441 0.62 43.30 4.32
C GLY A 441 1.25 44.16 5.41
N LEU A 442 0.53 44.37 6.51
CA LEU A 442 0.97 45.23 7.62
C LEU A 442 1.44 44.43 8.84
N GLU A 443 0.77 43.33 9.14
CA GLU A 443 0.95 42.62 10.40
C GLU A 443 0.76 41.11 10.23
N LEU A 444 1.63 40.32 10.86
CA LEU A 444 1.56 38.86 10.86
C LEU A 444 1.16 38.37 12.24
N GLN A 445 -0.01 37.71 12.33
CA GLN A 445 -0.50 37.10 13.56
C GLN A 445 -0.77 35.61 13.35
N ARG A 446 -0.77 34.81 14.42
CA ARG A 446 -1.25 33.42 14.37
C ARG A 446 -2.68 33.38 14.89
N SER A 447 -3.58 32.70 14.17
CA SER A 447 -4.93 32.42 14.70
C SER A 447 -4.87 31.45 15.87
N SER A 448 -5.98 31.28 16.59
CA SER A 448 -6.13 30.24 17.63
C SER A 448 -5.74 28.83 17.15
N SER A 449 -5.97 28.52 15.88
CA SER A 449 -5.57 27.27 15.23
C SER A 449 -4.08 27.17 14.86
N GLY A 450 -3.25 28.15 15.21
CA GLY A 450 -1.82 28.21 14.89
C GLY A 450 -1.47 28.64 13.46
N ALA A 451 -2.45 28.88 12.58
CA ALA A 451 -2.20 29.25 11.19
C ALA A 451 -1.77 30.72 11.06
N PRO A 452 -0.74 31.05 10.26
CA PRO A 452 -0.31 32.43 10.04
C PRO A 452 -1.35 33.22 9.24
N ARG A 453 -1.62 34.45 9.67
CA ARG A 453 -2.61 35.40 9.15
C ARG A 453 -1.95 36.74 8.91
N LEU A 454 -2.14 37.30 7.73
CA LEU A 454 -1.60 38.59 7.34
C LEU A 454 -2.72 39.64 7.31
N ARG A 455 -2.54 40.74 8.04
CA ARG A 455 -3.44 41.91 8.00
C ARG A 455 -3.13 42.74 6.76
N LEU A 456 -4.16 43.11 6.00
CA LEU A 456 -4.08 44.01 4.85
C LEU A 456 -4.97 45.24 5.05
N GLU A 457 -4.61 46.36 4.42
CA GLU A 457 -5.34 47.64 4.51
C GLU A 457 -5.83 48.15 3.15
N VAL A 458 -5.03 48.04 2.09
CA VAL A 458 -5.37 48.54 0.76
C VAL A 458 -5.23 47.42 -0.28
N PRO A 459 -6.22 47.18 -1.17
CA PRO A 459 -7.48 47.94 -1.36
C PRO A 459 -8.62 47.57 -0.38
N LEU A 460 -8.40 46.62 0.53
CA LEU A 460 -9.42 46.08 1.43
C LEU A 460 -8.81 45.87 2.82
N CYS A 461 -9.57 46.23 3.86
CA CYS A 461 -9.17 45.97 5.25
C CYS A 461 -9.62 44.57 5.68
N GLY A 462 -8.68 43.74 6.15
CA GLY A 462 -9.01 42.44 6.71
C GLY A 462 -7.80 41.54 6.96
N TRP A 463 -8.07 40.27 7.20
CA TRP A 463 -7.09 39.23 7.50
C TRP A 463 -7.13 38.11 6.48
N LEU A 464 -5.97 37.67 6.03
CA LEU A 464 -5.82 36.64 5.01
C LEU A 464 -4.95 35.50 5.54
N THR A 465 -5.36 34.25 5.37
CA THR A 465 -4.55 33.08 5.73
C THR A 465 -3.37 32.90 4.78
N LEU A 466 -2.15 32.97 5.31
CA LEU A 466 -0.96 32.67 4.53
C LEU A 466 -0.87 31.17 4.27
N LYS A 467 -1.10 30.79 3.01
CA LYS A 467 -0.90 29.43 2.52
C LYS A 467 0.18 29.44 1.46
N GLN A 468 1.07 28.45 1.52
CA GLN A 468 2.15 28.29 0.55
C GLN A 468 1.56 28.15 -0.86
N GLY A 469 2.10 28.90 -1.81
CA GLY A 469 1.65 28.90 -3.21
C GLY A 469 0.35 29.65 -3.48
N ILE A 470 -0.26 30.33 -2.49
CA ILE A 470 -1.40 31.24 -2.73
C ILE A 470 -0.95 32.69 -2.77
N ILE A 471 -0.01 33.07 -1.90
CA ILE A 471 0.55 34.42 -1.83
C ILE A 471 2.05 34.34 -2.03
N GLU A 472 2.57 35.26 -2.83
CA GLU A 472 3.99 35.49 -3.01
C GLU A 472 4.33 36.92 -2.57
N ARG A 473 5.49 37.09 -1.95
CA ARG A 473 6.00 38.43 -1.64
C ARG A 473 6.57 39.03 -2.92
N VAL A 474 6.15 40.24 -3.27
CA VAL A 474 6.72 40.96 -4.41
C VAL A 474 8.03 41.57 -3.91
N ALA A 475 9.15 41.22 -4.53
CA ALA A 475 10.42 41.86 -4.24
C ALA A 475 10.29 43.36 -4.50
N GLU A 476 10.69 44.19 -3.54
CA GLU A 476 10.86 45.62 -3.75
C GLU A 476 12.13 45.84 -4.56
N GLU A 477 12.13 45.42 -5.82
CA GLU A 477 13.17 45.83 -6.75
C GLU A 477 12.91 47.31 -7.11
N ASP A 478 13.78 48.17 -6.59
CA ASP A 478 14.04 49.55 -7.02
C ASP A 478 12.87 50.53 -7.06
N SER A 479 12.29 50.84 -5.89
CA SER A 479 11.53 52.09 -5.71
C SER A 479 12.43 53.35 -5.62
N ALA A 480 13.71 53.25 -6.00
CA ALA A 480 14.67 54.34 -5.96
C ALA A 480 14.50 55.38 -7.09
N GLU A 481 13.62 55.17 -8.08
CA GLU A 481 13.43 56.08 -9.22
C GLU A 481 12.23 57.04 -9.13
N PHE A 482 11.48 57.04 -8.03
CA PHE A 482 10.42 58.04 -7.79
C PHE A 482 10.63 58.74 -6.44
N GLY A 483 11.73 59.49 -6.35
CA GLY A 483 12.00 60.49 -5.32
C GLY A 483 12.14 61.87 -5.94
#